data_AF-A0A932L3W7-F1
#
_entry.id   AF-A0A932L3W7-F1
#
_cell.length_a   1.000
_cell.length_b   1.000
_cell.length_c   1.000
_cell.angle_alpha   90.00
_cell.angle_beta   90.00
_cell.angle_gamma   90.00
#
_symmetry.space_group_name_H-M   'P 1'
#
loop_
_entity.id
_entity.type
_entity.pdbx_description
1 polymer ?
#
loop_
_entity_poly.entity_id
_entity_poly.type
_entity_poly.pdbx_seq_one_letter_code
_entity_poly.pdbx_strand_id
1 'polypeptide(L)'
;MEFKIPEPLKKEHAELHEELLKATKQPGKTGEAARAVAKLLHPHFVKEEEFALPPLGMLSPWAEGRVTPNMEELLKMTDRMKAELPQMVREHHEIIRALKTLAEAAESEGKPQYARFAEKLMLHAKTEEEVLYPAAILIGEYAKLKLHSPPAVA
;
A
#
# COMPACT_ATOMS: atom_id res chain seq x y z
N MET A 1 12.96 0.13 -17.49
CA MET A 1 12.45 -1.16 -16.99
C MET A 1 11.21 -0.79 -16.21
N GLU A 2 10.06 -1.38 -16.48
CA GLU A 2 8.85 -1.06 -15.73
C GLU A 2 8.90 -1.84 -14.40
N PHE A 3 8.96 -1.13 -13.27
CA PHE A 3 8.87 -1.73 -11.95
C PHE A 3 7.42 -2.06 -11.69
N LYS A 4 7.08 -3.35 -11.63
CA LYS A 4 5.70 -3.81 -11.52
C LYS A 4 5.38 -4.13 -10.07
N ILE A 5 4.22 -3.69 -9.63
CA ILE A 5 3.63 -4.12 -8.36
C ILE A 5 3.52 -5.65 -8.39
N PRO A 6 3.98 -6.36 -7.34
CA PRO A 6 3.79 -7.80 -7.23
C PRO A 6 2.30 -8.18 -7.38
N GLU A 7 2.00 -9.17 -8.23
CA GLU A 7 0.63 -9.58 -8.55
C GLU A 7 -0.26 -9.86 -7.31
N PRO A 8 0.24 -10.49 -6.22
CA PRO A 8 -0.56 -10.66 -5.01
C PRO A 8 -1.04 -9.33 -4.41
N LEU A 9 -0.19 -8.31 -4.36
CA LEU A 9 -0.52 -6.99 -3.81
C LEU A 9 -1.49 -6.24 -4.72
N LYS A 10 -1.24 -6.29 -6.03
CA LYS A 10 -2.15 -5.68 -7.03
C LYS A 10 -3.55 -6.27 -6.95
N LYS A 11 -3.66 -7.59 -6.78
CA LYS A 11 -4.95 -8.27 -6.63
C LYS A 11 -5.63 -7.89 -5.31
N GLU A 12 -4.90 -7.85 -4.21
CA GLU A 12 -5.45 -7.42 -2.92
C GLU A 12 -6.02 -5.99 -2.99
N HIS A 13 -5.25 -5.03 -3.53
CA HIS A 13 -5.70 -3.64 -3.72
C HIS A 13 -6.98 -3.56 -4.57
N ALA A 14 -7.05 -4.31 -5.68
CA ALA A 14 -8.25 -4.37 -6.50
C ALA A 14 -9.47 -4.92 -5.73
N GLU A 15 -9.29 -5.99 -4.95
CA GLU A 15 -10.35 -6.58 -4.12
C GLU A 15 -10.84 -5.58 -3.04
N LEU A 16 -9.92 -4.88 -2.37
CA LEU A 16 -10.25 -3.87 -1.37
C LEU A 16 -11.03 -2.70 -1.99
N HIS A 17 -10.64 -2.25 -3.18
CA HIS A 17 -11.36 -1.23 -3.94
C HIS A 17 -12.77 -1.67 -4.32
N GLU A 18 -12.93 -2.90 -4.84
CA GLU A 18 -14.24 -3.44 -5.20
C GLU A 18 -15.18 -3.56 -4.00
N GLU A 19 -14.65 -4.02 -2.86
CA GLU A 19 -15.42 -4.17 -1.63
C GLU A 19 -15.84 -2.81 -1.04
N LEU A 20 -14.93 -1.82 -1.03
CA LEU A 20 -15.26 -0.45 -0.65
C LEU A 20 -16.32 0.14 -1.57
N LEU A 21 -16.22 -0.08 -2.88
CA LEU A 21 -17.22 0.38 -3.85
C LEU A 21 -18.61 -0.21 -3.54
N LYS A 22 -18.69 -1.49 -3.17
CA LYS A 22 -19.96 -2.12 -2.75
C LYS A 22 -20.49 -1.48 -1.46
N ALA A 23 -19.62 -1.16 -0.50
CA ALA A 23 -19.99 -0.48 0.74
C ALA A 23 -20.53 0.94 0.48
N THR A 24 -19.90 1.71 -0.42
CA THR A 24 -20.33 3.08 -0.75
C THR A 24 -21.74 3.17 -1.36
N LYS A 25 -22.21 2.08 -1.97
CA LYS A 25 -23.54 1.94 -2.58
C LYS A 25 -24.64 1.58 -1.58
N GLN A 26 -24.28 1.25 -0.34
CA GLN A 26 -25.28 0.95 0.68
C GLN A 26 -26.08 2.21 1.06
N PRO A 27 -27.37 2.06 1.39
CA PRO A 27 -28.13 3.13 2.03
C PRO A 27 -27.71 3.26 3.50
N GLY A 28 -28.11 4.37 4.12
CA GLY A 28 -27.91 4.63 5.55
C GLY A 28 -26.49 5.04 5.92
N LYS A 29 -26.20 4.99 7.22
CA LYS A 29 -24.95 5.41 7.84
C LYS A 29 -23.76 4.59 7.35
N THR A 30 -23.96 3.30 7.05
CA THR A 30 -22.89 2.46 6.49
C THR A 30 -22.37 3.03 5.17
N GLY A 31 -23.28 3.41 4.25
CA GLY A 31 -22.88 3.97 2.97
C GLY A 31 -22.25 5.35 3.09
N GLU A 32 -22.74 6.18 4.01
CA GLU A 32 -22.17 7.50 4.31
C GLU A 32 -20.73 7.37 4.83
N ALA A 33 -20.51 6.50 5.81
CA ALA A 33 -19.18 6.22 6.35
C ALA A 33 -18.24 5.62 5.29
N ALA A 34 -18.72 4.69 4.46
CA ALA A 34 -17.92 4.11 3.38
C ALA A 34 -17.49 5.16 2.34
N ARG A 35 -18.36 6.12 2.00
CA ARG A 35 -17.99 7.25 1.12
C ARG A 35 -16.95 8.17 1.76
N ALA A 36 -16.99 8.36 3.08
CA ALA A 36 -15.96 9.11 3.79
C ALA A 36 -14.60 8.39 3.72
N VAL A 37 -14.58 7.07 3.93
CA VAL A 37 -13.38 6.24 3.73
C VAL A 37 -12.85 6.38 2.30
N ALA A 38 -13.71 6.23 1.28
CA ALA A 38 -13.28 6.30 -0.12
C ALA A 38 -12.62 7.62 -0.52
N LYS A 39 -13.08 8.75 0.04
CA LYS A 39 -12.48 10.07 -0.20
C LYS A 39 -11.05 10.19 0.32
N LEU A 40 -10.72 9.49 1.40
CA LEU A 40 -9.39 9.47 2.00
C LEU A 40 -8.51 8.40 1.35
N LEU A 41 -9.06 7.21 1.12
CA LEU A 41 -8.32 6.04 0.68
C LEU A 41 -7.89 6.13 -0.80
N HIS A 42 -8.74 6.65 -1.69
CA HIS A 42 -8.41 6.68 -3.12
C HIS A 42 -7.12 7.46 -3.44
N PRO A 43 -6.94 8.72 -2.99
CA PRO A 43 -5.68 9.42 -3.24
C PRO A 43 -4.49 8.78 -2.52
N HIS A 44 -4.72 8.03 -1.44
CA HIS A 44 -3.67 7.27 -0.77
C HIS A 44 -3.18 6.10 -1.63
N PHE A 45 -4.09 5.25 -2.12
CA PHE A 45 -3.74 4.11 -2.98
C PHE A 45 -3.02 4.55 -4.26
N VAL A 46 -3.39 5.70 -4.84
CA VAL A 46 -2.68 6.25 -6.01
C VAL A 46 -1.20 6.47 -5.71
N LYS A 47 -0.84 6.98 -4.52
CA LYS A 47 0.56 7.16 -4.11
C LYS A 47 1.27 5.82 -3.92
N GLU A 48 0.56 4.85 -3.35
CA GLU A 48 1.12 3.52 -3.13
C GLU A 48 1.46 2.83 -4.45
N GLU A 49 0.53 2.87 -5.41
CA GLU A 49 0.73 2.35 -6.76
C GLU A 49 1.79 3.14 -7.53
N GLU A 50 1.98 4.42 -7.24
CA GLU A 50 2.97 5.27 -7.91
C GLU A 50 4.40 5.01 -7.41
N PHE A 51 4.63 4.82 -6.11
CA PHE A 51 5.99 4.75 -5.58
C PHE A 51 6.23 3.76 -4.42
N ALA A 52 5.20 3.32 -3.69
CA ALA A 52 5.41 2.44 -2.53
C ALA A 52 5.50 0.96 -2.91
N LEU A 53 4.59 0.49 -3.74
CA LEU A 53 4.44 -0.91 -4.12
C LEU A 53 5.30 -1.35 -5.31
N PRO A 54 5.51 -0.54 -6.37
CA PRO A 54 6.33 -0.95 -7.51
C PRO A 54 7.75 -1.43 -7.14
N PRO A 55 8.48 -0.80 -6.20
CA PRO A 55 9.80 -1.28 -5.78
C PRO A 55 9.82 -2.72 -5.27
N LEU A 56 8.72 -3.20 -4.66
CA LEU A 56 8.62 -4.55 -4.09
C LEU A 56 8.72 -5.65 -5.16
N GLY A 57 8.47 -5.32 -6.43
CA GLY A 57 8.71 -6.22 -7.57
C GLY A 57 10.17 -6.70 -7.70
N MET A 58 11.11 -6.02 -7.03
CA MET A 58 12.52 -6.39 -7.05
C MET A 58 12.90 -7.47 -6.04
N LEU A 59 12.03 -7.79 -5.06
CA LEU A 59 12.34 -8.76 -4.01
C LEU A 59 12.69 -10.14 -4.57
N SER A 60 11.86 -10.71 -5.46
CA SER A 60 12.11 -12.05 -6.02
C SER A 60 13.32 -12.08 -6.97
N PRO A 61 13.46 -11.20 -7.98
CA PRO A 61 14.62 -11.22 -8.86
C PRO A 61 15.95 -11.04 -8.12
N TRP A 62 15.99 -10.18 -7.09
CA TRP A 62 17.23 -9.97 -6.33
C TRP A 62 17.55 -11.09 -5.35
N ALA A 63 16.54 -11.74 -4.76
CA ALA A 63 16.75 -12.96 -3.98
C ALA A 63 17.41 -14.07 -4.83
N GLU A 64 17.17 -14.06 -6.15
CA GLU A 64 17.77 -14.97 -7.12
C GLU A 64 19.12 -14.46 -7.70
N GLY A 65 19.63 -13.31 -7.23
CA GLY A 65 20.88 -12.73 -7.70
C GLY A 65 20.78 -12.00 -9.06
N ARG A 66 19.58 -11.80 -9.60
CA ARG A 66 19.34 -11.11 -10.89
C ARG A 66 19.30 -9.60 -10.68
N VAL A 67 20.49 -8.98 -10.54
CA VAL A 67 20.64 -7.53 -10.45
C VAL A 67 20.93 -6.94 -11.82
N THR A 68 20.07 -6.05 -12.31
CA THR A 68 20.26 -5.38 -13.60
C THR A 68 20.94 -4.01 -13.43
N PRO A 69 21.73 -3.56 -14.41
CA PRO A 69 22.17 -2.16 -14.47
C PRO A 69 20.98 -1.22 -14.72
N ASN A 70 21.12 0.05 -14.31
CA ASN A 70 20.12 1.12 -14.42
C ASN A 70 18.93 1.02 -13.43
N MET A 71 19.11 1.61 -12.24
CA MET A 71 18.13 1.63 -11.14
C MET A 71 17.68 3.06 -10.78
N GLU A 72 17.92 4.05 -11.64
CA GLU A 72 17.63 5.46 -11.31
C GLU A 72 16.16 5.69 -10.94
N GLU A 73 15.24 5.11 -11.70
CA GLU A 73 13.81 5.21 -11.45
C GLU A 73 13.39 4.50 -10.16
N LEU A 74 13.95 3.31 -9.86
CA LEU A 74 13.76 2.62 -8.58
C LEU A 74 14.22 3.49 -7.41
N LEU A 75 15.40 4.11 -7.53
CA LEU A 75 15.94 4.99 -6.50
C LEU A 75 15.03 6.20 -6.29
N LYS A 76 14.51 6.84 -7.35
CA LYS A 76 13.52 7.92 -7.24
C LYS A 76 12.28 7.50 -6.45
N MET A 77 11.70 6.34 -6.75
CA MET A 77 10.53 5.82 -6.02
C MET A 77 10.84 5.55 -4.55
N THR A 78 11.94 4.86 -4.26
CA THR A 78 12.30 4.47 -2.87
C THR A 78 12.75 5.68 -2.02
N ASP A 79 13.42 6.66 -2.61
CA ASP A 79 13.77 7.91 -1.93
C ASP A 79 12.52 8.75 -1.63
N ARG A 80 11.58 8.80 -2.57
CA ARG A 80 10.27 9.42 -2.34
C ARG A 80 9.49 8.69 -1.25
N MET A 81 9.43 7.36 -1.27
CA MET A 81 8.80 6.57 -0.22
C MET A 81 9.40 6.90 1.16
N LYS A 82 10.73 6.95 1.27
CA LYS A 82 11.41 7.30 2.52
C LYS A 82 11.09 8.72 2.99
N ALA A 83 11.07 9.69 2.07
CA ALA A 83 10.76 11.08 2.38
C ALA A 83 9.30 11.30 2.77
N GLU A 84 8.37 10.61 2.11
CA GLU A 84 6.92 10.74 2.33
C GLU A 84 6.38 9.79 3.41
N LEU A 85 7.17 8.84 3.92
CA LEU A 85 6.73 7.88 4.96
C LEU A 85 5.99 8.54 6.15
N PRO A 86 6.47 9.65 6.75
CA PRO A 86 5.74 10.30 7.83
C PRO A 86 4.35 10.80 7.41
N GLN A 87 4.18 11.20 6.14
CA GLN A 87 2.88 11.60 5.60
C GLN A 87 1.99 10.39 5.33
N MET A 88 2.50 9.33 4.71
CA MET A 88 1.75 8.10 4.45
C MET A 88 1.16 7.51 5.76
N VAL A 89 1.95 7.47 6.83
CA VAL A 89 1.48 7.02 8.16
C VAL A 89 0.41 7.94 8.75
N ARG A 90 0.50 9.27 8.55
CA ARG A 90 -0.55 10.19 8.99
C ARG A 90 -1.86 9.96 8.24
N GLU A 91 -1.77 9.70 6.93
CA GLU A 91 -2.93 9.37 6.09
C GLU A 91 -3.59 8.06 6.55
N HIS A 92 -2.79 7.03 6.86
CA HIS A 92 -3.30 5.80 7.50
C HIS A 92 -4.04 6.07 8.81
N HIS A 93 -3.53 6.93 9.69
CA HIS A 93 -4.25 7.29 10.93
C HIS A 93 -5.61 7.97 10.66
N GLU A 94 -5.74 8.75 9.58
CA GLU A 94 -7.02 9.34 9.16
C GLU A 94 -7.96 8.27 8.59
N ILE A 95 -7.45 7.41 7.72
CA ILE A 95 -8.18 6.30 7.12
C ILE A 95 -8.68 5.33 8.21
N ILE A 96 -7.83 4.92 9.14
CA ILE A 96 -8.18 4.02 10.25
C ILE A 96 -9.29 4.62 11.13
N ARG A 97 -9.25 5.93 11.40
CA ARG A 97 -10.35 6.60 12.13
C ARG A 97 -11.67 6.51 11.36
N ALA A 98 -11.65 6.76 10.05
CA ALA A 98 -12.84 6.63 9.21
C ALA A 98 -13.34 5.18 9.12
N LEU A 99 -12.43 4.20 9.08
CA LEU A 99 -12.75 2.77 9.07
C LEU A 99 -13.42 2.30 10.37
N LYS A 100 -12.98 2.81 11.52
CA LYS A 100 -13.66 2.55 12.81
C LYS A 100 -15.10 3.05 12.79
N THR A 101 -15.34 4.26 12.27
CA THR A 101 -16.70 4.79 12.08
C THR A 101 -17.52 3.93 11.11
N LEU A 102 -16.92 3.42 10.03
CA LEU A 102 -17.59 2.50 9.11
C LEU A 102 -17.97 1.19 9.83
N ALA A 103 -17.08 0.61 10.63
CA ALA A 103 -17.34 -0.61 11.37
C ALA A 103 -18.52 -0.44 12.34
N GLU A 104 -18.49 0.60 13.17
CA GLU A 104 -19.57 0.93 14.11
C GLU A 104 -20.92 1.14 13.40
N ALA A 105 -20.93 1.89 12.29
CA ALA A 105 -22.13 2.11 11.50
C ALA A 105 -22.67 0.80 10.92
N ALA A 106 -21.79 -0.04 10.36
CA ALA A 106 -22.15 -1.33 9.79
C ALA A 106 -22.72 -2.29 10.84
N GLU A 107 -22.14 -2.35 12.03
CA GLU A 107 -22.67 -3.15 13.14
C GLU A 107 -24.05 -2.66 13.58
N SER A 108 -24.21 -1.34 13.76
CA SER A 108 -25.49 -0.75 14.20
C SER A 108 -26.63 -0.96 13.20
N GLU A 109 -26.31 -1.10 11.91
CA GLU A 109 -27.28 -1.36 10.84
C GLU A 109 -27.43 -2.85 10.49
N GLY A 110 -26.80 -3.76 11.24
CA GLY A 110 -26.90 -5.20 11.01
C GLY A 110 -26.23 -5.67 9.71
N LYS A 111 -25.15 -5.00 9.28
CA LYS A 111 -24.37 -5.30 8.07
C LYS A 111 -22.94 -5.76 8.43
N PRO A 112 -22.77 -6.86 9.17
CA PRO A 112 -21.47 -7.27 9.73
C PRO A 112 -20.38 -7.53 8.68
N GLN A 113 -20.75 -7.79 7.42
CA GLN A 113 -19.78 -7.91 6.33
C GLN A 113 -18.95 -6.63 6.13
N TYR A 114 -19.53 -5.44 6.33
CA TYR A 114 -18.80 -4.18 6.15
C TYR A 114 -17.97 -3.79 7.37
N ALA A 115 -18.33 -4.29 8.56
CA ALA A 115 -17.48 -4.19 9.74
C ALA A 115 -16.21 -5.04 9.56
N ARG A 116 -16.37 -6.31 9.15
CA ARG A 116 -15.23 -7.19 8.84
C ARG A 116 -14.35 -6.65 7.72
N PHE A 117 -14.95 -6.04 6.69
CA PHE A 117 -14.21 -5.35 5.64
C PHE A 117 -13.33 -4.23 6.21
N ALA A 118 -13.90 -3.39 7.08
CA ALA A 118 -13.16 -2.29 7.69
C ALA A 118 -11.98 -2.81 8.54
N GLU A 119 -12.18 -3.89 9.30
CA GLU A 119 -11.11 -4.58 10.04
C GLU A 119 -10.01 -5.12 9.13
N LYS A 120 -10.39 -5.77 8.01
CA LYS A 120 -9.43 -6.25 7.01
C LYS A 120 -8.61 -5.09 6.45
N LEU A 121 -9.23 -3.97 6.12
CA LEU A 121 -8.53 -2.81 5.56
C LEU A 121 -7.65 -2.09 6.59
N MET A 122 -8.02 -2.11 7.89
CA MET A 122 -7.14 -1.65 8.97
C MET A 122 -5.89 -2.55 9.11
N LEU A 123 -6.06 -3.87 8.97
CA LEU A 123 -4.94 -4.82 9.00
C LEU A 123 -4.01 -4.65 7.79
N HIS A 124 -4.57 -4.35 6.63
CA HIS A 124 -3.82 -4.03 5.41
C HIS A 124 -2.89 -2.82 5.62
N ALA A 125 -3.41 -1.69 6.10
CA ALA A 125 -2.60 -0.50 6.43
C ALA A 125 -1.46 -0.81 7.40
N LYS A 126 -1.71 -1.69 8.39
CA LYS A 126 -0.67 -2.13 9.34
C LYS A 126 0.41 -2.99 8.65
N THR A 127 0.00 -3.86 7.73
CA THR A 127 0.93 -4.68 6.94
C THR A 127 1.82 -3.81 6.07
N GLU A 128 1.26 -2.74 5.51
CA GLU A 128 2.01 -1.76 4.74
C GLU A 128 3.06 -1.05 5.60
N GLU A 129 2.68 -0.53 6.76
CA GLU A 129 3.61 0.18 7.67
C GLU A 129 4.70 -0.72 8.25
N GLU A 130 4.35 -1.94 8.66
CA GLU A 130 5.28 -2.82 9.38
C GLU A 130 6.14 -3.69 8.45
N VAL A 131 5.69 -3.92 7.21
CA VAL A 131 6.35 -4.86 6.29
C VAL A 131 6.67 -4.21 4.94
N LEU A 132 5.66 -3.69 4.24
CA LEU A 132 5.81 -3.33 2.83
C LEU A 132 6.62 -2.04 2.63
N TYR A 133 6.30 -0.96 3.35
CA TYR A 133 7.05 0.30 3.23
C TYR A 133 8.50 0.16 3.71
N PRO A 134 8.81 -0.48 4.85
CA PRO A 134 10.19 -0.75 5.23
C PRO A 134 10.94 -1.57 4.16
N ALA A 135 10.30 -2.60 3.58
CA ALA A 135 10.90 -3.39 2.52
C ALA A 135 11.19 -2.54 1.27
N ALA A 136 10.26 -1.68 0.84
CA ALA A 136 10.46 -0.78 -0.29
C ALA A 136 11.65 0.18 -0.06
N ILE A 137 11.78 0.72 1.16
CA ILE A 137 12.92 1.57 1.53
C ILE A 137 14.23 0.78 1.51
N LEU A 138 14.26 -0.43 2.08
CA LEU A 138 15.45 -1.27 2.12
C LEU A 138 15.91 -1.72 0.72
N ILE A 139 14.98 -1.90 -0.23
CA ILE A 139 15.30 -2.14 -1.64
C ILE A 139 16.13 -0.98 -2.22
N GLY A 140 15.74 0.26 -1.93
CA GLY A 140 16.50 1.46 -2.34
C GLY A 140 17.90 1.49 -1.73
N GLU A 141 18.01 1.22 -0.43
CA GLU A 141 19.31 1.17 0.26
C GLU A 141 20.21 0.05 -0.30
N TYR A 142 19.65 -1.11 -0.59
CA TYR A 142 20.38 -2.22 -1.21
C TYR A 142 20.87 -1.88 -2.61
N ALA A 143 20.05 -1.23 -3.44
CA ALA A 143 20.46 -0.75 -4.75
C ALA A 143 21.66 0.21 -4.65
N LYS A 144 21.61 1.17 -3.72
CA LYS A 144 22.73 2.11 -3.50
C LYS A 144 24.01 1.37 -3.13
N LEU A 145 23.94 0.39 -2.22
CA LEU A 145 25.10 -0.43 -1.83
C LEU A 145 25.69 -1.21 -3.01
N LYS A 146 24.85 -1.80 -3.87
CA LYS A 146 25.30 -2.56 -5.04
C LYS A 146 25.85 -1.71 -6.17
N LEU A 147 25.37 -0.47 -6.33
CA LEU A 147 25.86 0.46 -7.36
C LEU A 147 27.14 1.20 -6.97
N HIS A 148 27.41 1.39 -5.68
CA HIS A 148 28.65 2.00 -5.18
C HIS A 148 29.76 0.97 -4.91
N SER A 149 29.44 -0.33 -4.95
CA SER A 149 30.42 -1.42 -4.84
C SER A 149 30.87 -1.86 -6.24
N PRO A 150 32.18 -2.03 -6.52
CA PRO A 150 32.59 -2.61 -7.80
C PRO A 150 31.95 -4.01 -7.95
N PRO A 151 31.54 -4.42 -9.16
CA PRO A 151 30.98 -5.74 -9.36
C PRO A 151 31.96 -6.79 -8.86
N ALA A 152 31.48 -7.75 -8.06
CA ALA A 152 32.28 -8.89 -7.66
C ALA A 152 32.76 -9.58 -8.93
N VAL A 153 34.08 -9.60 -9.12
CA VAL A 153 34.72 -10.31 -10.24
C VAL A 153 34.36 -11.79 -10.08
N ALA A 154 33.59 -12.31 -11.04
CA ALA A 154 33.28 -13.73 -11.16
C ALA A 154 34.51 -14.50 -11.65
#